data_AF-J4I987-F1
#
_entry.id   AF-J4I987-F1
#
_cell.length_a   1.000
_cell.length_b   1.000
_cell.length_c   1.000
_cell.angle_alpha   90.00
_cell.angle_beta   90.00
_cell.angle_gamma   90.00
#
_symmetry.space_group_name_H-M   'P 1'
#
loop_
_entity.id
_entity.type
_entity.pdbx_description
1 polymer ?
#
loop_
_entity_poly.entity_id
_entity_poly.type
_entity_poly.pdbx_seq_one_letter_code
_entity_poly.pdbx_strand_id
1 'polypeptide(L)'
;MIAFLSDIVAGTECGSSSDSLSCLRAADVDTLQTLNYNISLAVYYGTYIFVPVVDGTFIVERPTVTITSGHLNGEVLLAVTNSHEGNDFVDQSLTMEISDFVSTLFPDVQPWQAALATPLYQGLGTNVEQANYAMGESIFICPTYYLLKTFGSKGWKGEFAIPPALHGNDLSYYFTSDGPPYDNSEFITAFSNGFMATAMTMNPNDKYNSSDITPAWSTWVSGHTEMMFNETEAGAPNVYTYTTDDALLERCLYWLSLSAYTAQ
;
A
#
# COMPACT_ATOMS: atom_id res chain seq x y z
N MET A 1 17.15 11.95 -4.42
CA MET A 1 17.39 11.93 -2.96
C MET A 1 18.31 13.05 -2.43
N ILE A 2 19.30 13.55 -3.20
CA ILE A 2 20.24 14.60 -2.74
C ILE A 2 19.61 16.01 -2.65
N ALA A 3 18.54 16.30 -3.40
CA ALA A 3 17.96 17.64 -3.48
C ALA A 3 17.34 18.17 -2.17
N PHE A 4 16.79 17.30 -1.31
CA PHE A 4 16.01 17.76 -0.16
C PHE A 4 16.85 18.19 1.04
N LEU A 5 18.00 17.54 1.27
CA LEU A 5 18.91 17.98 2.34
C LEU A 5 19.48 19.37 2.04
N SER A 6 19.82 19.65 0.77
CA SER A 6 20.29 20.99 0.38
C SER A 6 19.22 22.06 0.59
N ASP A 7 17.95 21.77 0.31
CA ASP A 7 16.85 22.72 0.49
C ASP A 7 16.62 23.03 1.97
N ILE A 8 16.65 22.01 2.84
CA ILE A 8 16.56 22.20 4.31
C ILE A 8 17.76 22.99 4.83
N VAL A 9 18.97 22.65 4.40
CA VAL A 9 20.21 23.35 4.80
C VAL A 9 20.20 24.81 4.34
N ALA A 10 19.68 25.09 3.15
CA ALA A 10 19.53 26.46 2.66
C ALA A 10 18.46 27.23 3.43
N GLY A 11 17.29 26.63 3.63
CA GLY A 11 16.15 27.27 4.31
C GLY A 11 16.37 27.55 5.80
N THR A 12 17.29 26.85 6.43
CA THR A 12 17.72 27.07 7.83
C THR A 12 18.96 27.96 7.95
N GLU A 13 19.44 28.54 6.84
CA GLU A 13 20.67 29.33 6.76
C GLU A 13 21.96 28.56 7.17
N CYS A 14 21.89 27.23 7.23
CA CYS A 14 22.99 26.36 7.60
C CYS A 14 23.98 26.08 6.44
N GLY A 15 23.74 26.61 5.25
CA GLY A 15 24.57 26.37 4.05
C GLY A 15 25.99 26.93 4.13
N SER A 16 26.25 27.92 5.01
CA SER A 16 27.59 28.46 5.24
C SER A 16 28.32 27.79 6.42
N SER A 17 27.63 26.93 7.18
CA SER A 17 28.23 26.20 8.30
C SER A 17 29.18 25.13 7.78
N SER A 18 30.39 25.05 8.36
CA SER A 18 31.32 23.94 8.15
C SER A 18 30.79 22.59 8.69
N ASP A 19 29.79 22.64 9.57
CA ASP A 19 29.03 21.48 10.05
C ASP A 19 27.53 21.80 9.95
N SER A 20 26.94 21.53 8.78
CA SER A 20 25.53 21.82 8.53
C SER A 20 24.61 21.01 9.45
N LEU A 21 24.99 19.81 9.88
CA LEU A 21 24.12 18.97 10.70
C LEU A 21 24.04 19.48 12.14
N SER A 22 25.15 19.93 12.73
CA SER A 22 25.12 20.58 14.03
C SER A 22 24.34 21.90 13.99
N CYS A 23 24.46 22.66 12.90
CA CYS A 23 23.64 23.85 12.68
C CYS A 23 22.14 23.51 12.62
N LEU A 24 21.75 22.50 11.85
CA LEU A 24 20.35 22.05 11.74
C LEU A 24 19.77 21.63 13.10
N ARG A 25 20.55 20.96 13.95
CA ARG A 25 20.11 20.59 15.32
C ARG A 25 19.86 21.78 16.23
N ALA A 26 20.50 22.93 15.95
CA ALA A 26 20.32 24.17 16.70
C ALA A 26 19.28 25.10 16.06
N ALA A 27 18.78 24.77 14.87
CA ALA A 27 17.76 25.55 14.19
C ALA A 27 16.44 25.51 14.96
N ASP A 28 15.66 26.58 14.81
CA ASP A 28 14.36 26.71 15.41
C ASP A 28 13.37 25.67 14.84
N VAL A 29 12.56 25.07 15.72
CA VAL A 29 11.66 23.98 15.34
C VAL A 29 10.53 24.45 14.42
N ASP A 30 10.04 25.68 14.58
CA ASP A 30 8.99 26.23 13.71
C ASP A 30 9.54 26.51 12.31
N THR A 31 10.81 26.90 12.20
CA THR A 31 11.53 27.02 10.93
C THR A 31 11.64 25.65 10.24
N LEU A 32 12.10 24.61 10.97
CA LEU A 32 12.19 23.25 10.44
C LEU A 32 10.81 22.71 10.00
N GLN A 33 9.77 22.94 10.79
CA GLN A 33 8.41 22.50 10.47
C GLN A 33 7.84 23.22 9.25
N THR A 34 8.10 24.52 9.11
CA THR A 34 7.67 25.31 7.94
C THR A 34 8.35 24.80 6.67
N LEU A 35 9.64 24.53 6.72
CA LEU A 35 10.39 23.96 5.59
C LEU A 35 9.88 22.56 5.25
N ASN A 36 9.71 21.70 6.26
CA ASN A 36 9.16 20.35 6.09
C ASN A 36 7.81 20.38 5.34
N TYR A 37 6.90 21.26 5.78
CA TYR A 37 5.60 21.44 5.13
C TYR A 37 5.73 21.93 3.68
N ASN A 38 6.54 22.98 3.44
CA ASN A 38 6.67 23.58 2.11
C ASN A 38 7.33 22.63 1.10
N ILE A 39 8.36 21.89 1.50
CA ILE A 39 9.03 20.91 0.62
C ILE A 39 8.07 19.75 0.33
N SER A 40 7.28 19.31 1.32
CA SER A 40 6.26 18.27 1.12
C SER A 40 5.15 18.71 0.17
N LEU A 41 4.75 19.98 0.18
CA LEU A 41 3.78 20.52 -0.78
C LEU A 41 4.34 20.75 -2.18
N ALA A 42 5.65 20.89 -2.32
CA ALA A 42 6.29 21.19 -3.60
C ALA A 42 6.45 19.95 -4.51
N VAL A 43 6.32 18.74 -3.95
CA VAL A 43 6.38 17.51 -4.72
C VAL A 43 5.02 17.13 -5.30
N TYR A 44 5.02 16.17 -6.23
CA TYR A 44 3.80 15.69 -6.87
C TYR A 44 2.83 15.13 -5.81
N TYR A 45 1.55 15.52 -5.91
CA TYR A 45 0.51 15.09 -4.98
C TYR A 45 0.47 13.55 -4.87
N GLY A 46 0.27 13.04 -3.65
CA GLY A 46 0.28 11.61 -3.36
C GLY A 46 1.67 10.98 -3.22
N THR A 47 2.75 11.75 -3.40
CA THR A 47 4.13 11.28 -3.17
C THR A 47 4.68 11.77 -1.83
N TYR A 48 5.69 11.06 -1.33
CA TYR A 48 6.31 11.34 -0.04
C TYR A 48 7.82 11.52 -0.21
N ILE A 49 8.38 12.55 0.42
CA ILE A 49 9.79 12.90 0.31
C ILE A 49 10.65 12.32 1.42
N PHE A 50 10.10 12.19 2.63
CA PHE A 50 10.76 11.59 3.78
C PHE A 50 10.31 10.14 3.87
N VAL A 51 11.02 9.27 3.16
CA VAL A 51 10.74 7.83 3.07
C VAL A 51 11.94 7.03 3.58
N PRO A 52 11.74 5.76 3.94
CA PRO A 52 12.86 4.86 4.23
C PRO A 52 13.84 4.78 3.04
N VAL A 53 15.14 4.68 3.35
CA VAL A 53 16.21 4.60 2.34
C VAL A 53 17.15 3.45 2.67
N VAL A 54 17.84 2.92 1.65
CA VAL A 54 18.90 1.93 1.86
C VAL A 54 20.08 2.61 2.55
N ASP A 55 20.29 2.29 3.83
CA ASP A 55 21.34 2.86 4.68
C ASP A 55 22.55 1.93 4.85
N GLY A 56 22.46 0.70 4.33
CA GLY A 56 23.53 -0.30 4.40
C GLY A 56 23.68 -0.98 5.76
N THR A 57 22.80 -0.69 6.73
CA THR A 57 22.83 -1.29 8.07
C THR A 57 21.48 -1.82 8.52
N PHE A 58 20.45 -0.99 8.60
CA PHE A 58 19.08 -1.39 8.92
C PHE A 58 18.34 -1.84 7.66
N ILE A 59 18.38 -1.04 6.60
CA ILE A 59 17.90 -1.41 5.26
C ILE A 59 19.13 -1.58 4.37
N VAL A 60 19.52 -2.83 4.14
CA VAL A 60 20.76 -3.17 3.44
C VAL A 60 20.60 -3.25 1.92
N GLU A 61 19.39 -3.45 1.43
CA GLU A 61 19.01 -3.48 0.01
C GLU A 61 17.52 -3.15 -0.15
N ARG A 62 17.02 -3.12 -1.39
CA ARG A 62 15.60 -2.85 -1.65
C ARG A 62 14.71 -3.95 -1.06
N PRO A 63 13.59 -3.61 -0.39
CA PRO A 63 12.68 -4.59 0.18
C PRO A 63 12.25 -5.71 -0.79
N THR A 64 11.98 -5.40 -2.06
CA THR A 64 11.63 -6.42 -3.06
C THR A 64 12.74 -7.43 -3.28
N VAL A 65 14.02 -7.05 -3.21
CA VAL A 65 15.15 -7.98 -3.34
C VAL A 65 15.22 -8.91 -2.12
N THR A 66 15.08 -8.36 -0.92
CA THR A 66 15.06 -9.14 0.32
C THR A 66 13.87 -10.10 0.37
N ILE A 67 12.67 -9.63 0.03
CA ILE A 67 11.44 -10.44 0.02
C ILE A 67 11.57 -11.56 -1.02
N THR A 68 11.90 -11.24 -2.27
CA THR A 68 11.94 -12.24 -3.36
C THR A 68 13.09 -13.24 -3.22
N SER A 69 14.10 -12.95 -2.41
CA SER A 69 15.17 -13.90 -2.05
C SER A 69 14.81 -14.82 -0.88
N GLY A 70 13.63 -14.68 -0.29
CA GLY A 70 13.15 -15.54 0.80
C GLY A 70 13.61 -15.10 2.19
N HIS A 71 14.25 -13.94 2.33
CA HIS A 71 14.73 -13.43 3.62
C HIS A 71 13.57 -12.75 4.38
N LEU A 72 12.73 -13.56 5.01
CA LEU A 72 11.61 -13.09 5.81
C LEU A 72 11.89 -13.28 7.31
N ASN A 73 11.37 -12.36 8.12
CA ASN A 73 11.36 -12.47 9.58
C ASN A 73 9.91 -12.55 10.10
N GLY A 74 9.18 -13.58 9.68
CA GLY A 74 7.80 -13.81 10.09
C GLY A 74 7.40 -15.28 9.96
N GLU A 75 6.52 -15.74 10.86
CA GLU A 75 6.01 -17.11 10.83
C GLU A 75 4.84 -17.28 9.86
N VAL A 76 3.92 -16.31 9.84
CA VAL A 76 2.75 -16.27 8.96
C VAL A 76 2.53 -14.85 8.46
N LEU A 77 1.78 -14.73 7.36
CA LEU A 77 1.34 -13.45 6.80
C LEU A 77 -0.18 -13.44 6.66
N LEU A 78 -0.83 -12.45 7.24
CA LEU A 78 -2.16 -12.03 6.84
C LEU A 78 -2.01 -10.66 6.18
N ALA A 79 -2.25 -10.60 4.87
CA ALA A 79 -2.24 -9.35 4.11
C ALA A 79 -3.67 -8.95 3.78
N VAL A 80 -4.08 -7.76 4.19
CA VAL A 80 -5.38 -7.17 3.85
C VAL A 80 -5.13 -5.84 3.14
N THR A 81 -5.87 -5.58 2.07
CA THR A 81 -5.87 -4.29 1.36
C THR A 81 -7.30 -3.83 1.17
N ASN A 82 -7.48 -2.54 0.89
CA ASN A 82 -8.78 -1.96 0.60
C ASN A 82 -9.01 -1.96 -0.93
N SER A 83 -10.25 -2.08 -1.40
CA SER A 83 -10.51 -2.17 -2.84
C SER A 83 -10.17 -0.89 -3.63
N HIS A 84 -10.04 0.26 -2.94
CA HIS A 84 -9.66 1.54 -3.54
C HIS A 84 -8.44 2.19 -2.86
N GLU A 85 -7.35 1.43 -2.66
CA GLU A 85 -6.12 1.93 -2.02
C GLU A 85 -5.56 3.22 -2.64
N GLY A 86 -5.64 3.39 -3.95
CA GLY A 86 -4.97 4.49 -4.64
C GLY A 86 -5.71 5.83 -4.63
N ASN A 87 -7.02 5.82 -4.34
CA ASN A 87 -7.89 6.97 -4.61
C ASN A 87 -7.48 8.23 -3.83
N ASP A 88 -7.07 8.09 -2.57
CA ASP A 88 -6.68 9.24 -1.74
C ASP A 88 -5.38 9.91 -2.21
N PHE A 89 -4.57 9.18 -2.99
CA PHE A 89 -3.24 9.59 -3.40
C PHE A 89 -3.18 10.07 -4.86
N VAL A 90 -4.32 10.17 -5.54
CA VAL A 90 -4.42 10.69 -6.90
C VAL A 90 -5.31 11.93 -6.89
N ASP A 91 -4.90 12.98 -7.60
CA ASP A 91 -5.76 14.13 -7.83
C ASP A 91 -6.97 13.67 -8.65
N GLN A 92 -8.17 13.75 -8.08
CA GLN A 92 -9.38 13.24 -8.73
C GLN A 92 -9.81 14.08 -9.95
N SER A 93 -9.11 15.18 -10.26
CA SER A 93 -9.23 15.95 -11.51
C SER A 93 -8.21 15.57 -12.59
N LEU A 94 -7.37 14.56 -12.33
CA LEU A 94 -6.32 14.11 -13.24
C LEU A 94 -6.88 13.64 -14.59
N THR A 95 -6.27 14.15 -15.68
CA THR A 95 -6.58 13.74 -17.06
C THR A 95 -5.38 13.12 -17.77
N MET A 96 -4.29 12.88 -17.05
CA MET A 96 -3.03 12.39 -17.60
C MET A 96 -3.17 10.94 -18.07
N GLU A 97 -2.60 10.61 -19.23
CA GLU A 97 -2.56 9.23 -19.71
C GLU A 97 -1.72 8.36 -18.77
N ILE A 98 -2.04 7.07 -18.67
CA ILE A 98 -1.41 6.18 -17.68
C ILE A 98 0.12 6.12 -17.79
N SER A 99 0.69 6.16 -19.00
CA SER A 99 2.14 6.17 -19.19
C SER A 99 2.80 7.43 -18.64
N ASP A 100 2.14 8.58 -18.79
CA ASP A 100 2.61 9.85 -18.26
C ASP A 100 2.47 9.87 -16.74
N PHE A 101 1.38 9.28 -16.21
CA PHE A 101 1.17 9.14 -14.78
C PHE A 101 2.26 8.30 -14.13
N VAL A 102 2.59 7.13 -14.70
CA VAL A 102 3.68 6.26 -14.22
C VAL A 102 5.01 7.00 -14.23
N SER A 103 5.31 7.74 -15.31
CA SER A 103 6.56 8.52 -15.42
C SER A 103 6.63 9.67 -14.40
N THR A 104 5.49 10.25 -14.08
CA THR A 104 5.37 11.33 -13.09
C THR A 104 5.52 10.79 -11.67
N LEU A 105 4.88 9.65 -11.38
CA LEU A 105 4.93 8.98 -10.09
C LEU A 105 6.31 8.42 -9.77
N PHE A 106 7.00 7.84 -10.76
CA PHE A 106 8.32 7.24 -10.60
C PHE A 106 9.32 7.81 -11.61
N PRO A 107 10.00 8.93 -11.28
CA PRO A 107 10.86 9.66 -12.22
C PRO A 107 12.06 8.88 -12.79
N ASP A 108 12.48 7.80 -12.13
CA ASP A 108 13.58 6.95 -12.61
C ASP A 108 13.11 5.88 -13.63
N VAL A 109 11.80 5.65 -13.76
CA VAL A 109 11.20 4.78 -14.78
C VAL A 109 11.35 5.43 -16.15
N GLN A 110 11.94 4.72 -17.10
CA GLN A 110 12.14 5.24 -18.44
C GLN A 110 10.81 5.34 -19.20
N PRO A 111 10.65 6.31 -20.13
CA PRO A 111 9.40 6.50 -20.87
C PRO A 111 8.90 5.23 -21.58
N TRP A 112 9.81 4.41 -22.13
CA TRP A 112 9.43 3.17 -22.79
C TRP A 112 8.95 2.09 -21.80
N GLN A 113 9.43 2.10 -20.56
CA GLN A 113 8.95 1.21 -19.50
C GLN A 113 7.55 1.64 -19.05
N ALA A 114 7.35 2.95 -18.83
CA ALA A 114 6.06 3.50 -18.47
C ALA A 114 4.99 3.28 -19.54
N ALA A 115 5.36 3.31 -20.83
CA ALA A 115 4.47 3.00 -21.94
C ALA A 115 3.92 1.55 -21.92
N LEU A 116 4.57 0.63 -21.21
CA LEU A 116 4.05 -0.75 -21.05
C LEU A 116 2.82 -0.80 -20.13
N ALA A 117 2.56 0.23 -19.31
CA ALA A 117 1.34 0.32 -18.52
C ALA A 117 0.09 0.52 -19.40
N THR A 118 0.21 1.21 -20.53
CA THR A 118 -0.95 1.54 -21.39
C THR A 118 -1.80 0.32 -21.77
N PRO A 119 -1.25 -0.77 -22.34
CA PRO A 119 -2.06 -1.96 -22.63
C PRO A 119 -2.57 -2.69 -21.37
N LEU A 120 -1.89 -2.57 -20.22
CA LEU A 120 -2.24 -3.26 -18.99
C LEU A 120 -3.41 -2.62 -18.24
N TYR A 121 -3.55 -1.29 -18.33
CA TYR A 121 -4.64 -0.53 -17.72
C TYR A 121 -5.76 -0.19 -18.71
N GLN A 122 -5.62 -0.62 -19.97
CA GLN A 122 -6.60 -0.37 -21.00
C GLN A 122 -7.97 -0.98 -20.62
N GLY A 123 -9.00 -0.14 -20.60
CA GLY A 123 -10.37 -0.59 -20.30
C GLY A 123 -10.74 -0.55 -18.82
N LEU A 124 -9.83 -0.17 -17.92
CA LEU A 124 -10.12 0.03 -16.49
C LEU A 124 -10.74 1.39 -16.17
N GLY A 125 -11.51 1.95 -17.12
CA GLY A 125 -12.20 3.23 -16.99
C GLY A 125 -11.42 4.43 -17.53
N THR A 126 -11.75 5.60 -16.98
CA THR A 126 -11.17 6.91 -17.26
C THR A 126 -9.70 7.01 -16.83
N ASN A 127 -9.03 8.09 -17.24
CA ASN A 127 -7.62 8.33 -16.93
C ASN A 127 -7.36 8.38 -15.41
N VAL A 128 -8.25 9.00 -14.64
CA VAL A 128 -8.14 9.05 -13.18
C VAL A 128 -8.38 7.67 -12.54
N GLU A 129 -9.32 6.87 -13.06
CA GLU A 129 -9.54 5.50 -12.56
C GLU A 129 -8.32 4.61 -12.82
N GLN A 130 -7.72 4.70 -14.01
CA GLN A 130 -6.47 3.99 -14.32
C GLN A 130 -5.32 4.43 -13.39
N ALA A 131 -5.19 5.74 -13.12
CA ALA A 131 -4.20 6.27 -12.19
C ALA A 131 -4.44 5.77 -10.74
N ASN A 132 -5.71 5.73 -10.30
CA ASN A 132 -6.09 5.17 -9.00
C ASN A 132 -5.66 3.70 -8.88
N TYR A 133 -5.95 2.87 -9.89
CA TYR A 133 -5.48 1.48 -9.90
C TYR A 133 -3.96 1.40 -9.88
N ALA A 134 -3.25 2.16 -10.72
CA ALA A 134 -1.80 2.13 -10.77
C ALA A 134 -1.13 2.58 -9.46
N MET A 135 -1.67 3.60 -8.81
CA MET A 135 -1.22 4.05 -7.49
C MET A 135 -1.45 2.97 -6.44
N GLY A 136 -2.68 2.44 -6.36
CA GLY A 136 -3.05 1.38 -5.40
C GLY A 136 -2.21 0.13 -5.58
N GLU A 137 -2.02 -0.31 -6.82
CA GLU A 137 -1.30 -1.52 -7.16
C GLU A 137 0.20 -1.40 -6.94
N SER A 138 0.81 -0.30 -7.39
CA SER A 138 2.26 -0.13 -7.28
C SER A 138 2.73 0.03 -5.83
N ILE A 139 1.94 0.68 -4.96
CA ILE A 139 2.38 1.02 -3.59
C ILE A 139 1.82 0.07 -2.53
N PHE A 140 0.59 -0.43 -2.69
CA PHE A 140 -0.11 -1.16 -1.63
C PHE A 140 -0.39 -2.61 -2.02
N ILE A 141 -1.09 -2.84 -3.12
CA ILE A 141 -1.65 -4.16 -3.43
C ILE A 141 -0.56 -5.14 -3.93
N CYS A 142 0.21 -4.79 -4.95
CA CYS A 142 1.19 -5.72 -5.52
C CYS A 142 2.31 -6.15 -4.57
N PRO A 143 2.86 -5.27 -3.70
CA PRO A 143 3.78 -5.69 -2.65
C PRO A 143 3.26 -6.83 -1.76
N THR A 144 1.95 -6.89 -1.51
CA THR A 144 1.36 -8.01 -0.74
C THR A 144 1.52 -9.35 -1.45
N TYR A 145 1.39 -9.41 -2.78
CA TYR A 145 1.57 -10.66 -3.52
C TYR A 145 3.03 -11.14 -3.53
N TYR A 146 4.00 -10.23 -3.49
CA TYR A 146 5.41 -10.61 -3.37
C TYR A 146 5.67 -11.28 -2.02
N LEU A 147 5.09 -10.72 -0.95
CA LEU A 147 5.13 -11.33 0.38
C LEU A 147 4.40 -12.67 0.39
N LEU A 148 3.15 -12.74 -0.09
CA LEU A 148 2.34 -13.97 -0.11
C LEU A 148 3.02 -15.12 -0.85
N LYS A 149 3.64 -14.83 -2.00
CA LYS A 149 4.41 -15.83 -2.75
C LYS A 149 5.58 -16.37 -1.95
N THR A 150 6.23 -15.51 -1.16
CA THR A 150 7.40 -15.87 -0.35
C THR A 150 7.01 -16.62 0.92
N PHE A 151 5.90 -16.23 1.58
CA PHE A 151 5.35 -16.95 2.73
C PHE A 151 4.70 -18.30 2.34
N GLY A 152 4.34 -18.50 1.07
CA GLY A 152 3.86 -19.77 0.55
C GLY A 152 2.58 -20.23 1.26
N SER A 153 2.59 -21.47 1.77
CA SER A 153 1.46 -22.06 2.52
C SER A 153 1.26 -21.46 3.91
N LYS A 154 1.88 -20.33 4.23
CA LYS A 154 1.74 -19.58 5.48
C LYS A 154 1.26 -18.14 5.24
N GLY A 155 0.70 -17.85 4.05
CA GLY A 155 0.19 -16.53 3.67
C GLY A 155 -1.29 -16.57 3.32
N TRP A 156 -2.07 -15.65 3.89
CA TRP A 156 -3.48 -15.40 3.59
C TRP A 156 -3.69 -13.98 3.10
N LYS A 157 -4.62 -13.82 2.16
CA LYS A 157 -4.92 -12.56 1.51
C LYS A 157 -6.39 -12.22 1.69
N GLY A 158 -6.70 -10.98 2.05
CA GLY A 158 -8.06 -10.46 2.14
C GLY A 158 -8.19 -9.09 1.48
N GLU A 159 -9.42 -8.73 1.17
CA GLU A 159 -9.80 -7.45 0.60
C GLU A 159 -10.98 -6.85 1.38
N PHE A 160 -10.79 -5.63 1.87
CA PHE A 160 -11.85 -4.81 2.46
C PHE A 160 -12.52 -3.99 1.37
N ALA A 161 -13.84 -4.14 1.23
CA ALA A 161 -14.61 -3.56 0.13
C ALA A 161 -15.89 -2.83 0.57
N ILE A 162 -16.04 -2.50 1.85
CA ILE A 162 -17.17 -1.65 2.30
C ILE A 162 -17.01 -0.24 1.73
N PRO A 163 -17.96 0.25 0.92
CA PRO A 163 -17.83 1.56 0.28
C PRO A 163 -17.61 2.71 1.28
N PRO A 164 -16.69 3.66 0.99
CA PRO A 164 -15.95 3.80 -0.27
C PRO A 164 -14.67 2.94 -0.36
N ALA A 165 -14.31 2.19 0.69
CA ALA A 165 -13.14 1.31 0.74
C ALA A 165 -11.82 1.99 0.36
N LEU A 166 -11.65 3.24 0.80
CA LEU A 166 -10.43 4.01 0.60
C LEU A 166 -9.34 3.55 1.58
N HIS A 167 -8.10 4.00 1.36
CA HIS A 167 -6.97 3.66 2.21
C HIS A 167 -7.26 3.95 3.69
N GLY A 168 -7.04 2.94 4.55
CA GLY A 168 -7.25 3.04 6.00
C GLY A 168 -8.72 3.05 6.48
N ASN A 169 -9.72 2.90 5.60
CA ASN A 169 -11.13 2.82 6.02
C ASN A 169 -11.43 1.56 6.85
N ASP A 170 -10.62 0.52 6.69
CA ASP A 170 -10.65 -0.74 7.42
C ASP A 170 -10.18 -0.62 8.89
N LEU A 171 -9.45 0.46 9.25
CA LEU A 171 -8.92 0.67 10.61
C LEU A 171 -9.98 0.59 11.70
N SER A 172 -11.17 1.15 11.43
CA SER A 172 -12.29 1.18 12.37
C SER A 172 -12.89 -0.22 12.65
N TYR A 173 -12.56 -1.22 11.83
CA TYR A 173 -13.00 -2.60 12.01
C TYR A 173 -11.97 -3.47 12.73
N TYR A 174 -10.69 -3.08 12.76
CA TYR A 174 -9.71 -3.68 13.69
C TYR A 174 -9.85 -3.11 15.10
N PHE A 175 -10.06 -1.80 15.21
CA PHE A 175 -10.09 -1.06 16.48
C PHE A 175 -11.40 -0.28 16.62
N THR A 176 -12.44 -0.96 17.11
CA THR A 176 -13.83 -0.47 17.10
C THR A 176 -14.15 0.60 18.16
N SER A 177 -13.14 1.28 18.72
CA SER A 177 -13.30 2.24 19.83
C SER A 177 -14.24 3.40 19.48
N ASP A 178 -14.20 3.85 18.21
CA ASP A 178 -14.98 4.99 17.71
C ASP A 178 -16.22 4.57 16.89
N GLY A 179 -16.41 3.26 16.69
CA GLY A 179 -17.49 2.69 15.86
C GLY A 179 -17.24 2.87 14.34
N PRO A 180 -17.32 1.80 13.53
CA PRO A 180 -17.16 1.93 12.08
C PRO A 180 -18.38 2.60 11.40
N PRO A 181 -18.21 3.26 10.25
CA PRO A 181 -19.33 3.84 9.49
C PRO A 181 -20.40 2.82 9.10
N TYR A 182 -20.00 1.60 8.72
CA TYR A 182 -20.91 0.47 8.54
C TYR A 182 -20.97 -0.34 9.83
N ASP A 183 -21.94 0.01 10.68
CA ASP A 183 -22.16 -0.62 11.99
C ASP A 183 -23.00 -1.90 11.88
N ASN A 184 -22.36 -2.98 11.42
CA ASN A 184 -22.96 -4.31 11.38
C ASN A 184 -22.15 -5.30 12.21
N SER A 185 -22.75 -5.83 13.28
CA SER A 185 -22.04 -6.71 14.22
C SER A 185 -21.52 -8.01 13.62
N GLU A 186 -22.20 -8.59 12.62
CA GLU A 186 -21.73 -9.82 11.95
C GLU A 186 -20.53 -9.52 11.07
N PHE A 187 -20.56 -8.41 10.32
CA PHE A 187 -19.43 -7.94 9.53
C PHE A 187 -18.21 -7.61 10.38
N ILE A 188 -18.40 -6.80 11.44
CA ILE A 188 -17.33 -6.39 12.35
C ILE A 188 -16.69 -7.63 12.98
N THR A 189 -17.51 -8.60 13.39
CA THR A 189 -17.02 -9.88 13.94
C THR A 189 -16.22 -10.64 12.89
N ALA A 190 -16.73 -10.79 11.67
CA ALA A 190 -16.05 -11.48 10.57
C ALA A 190 -14.69 -10.86 10.24
N PHE A 191 -14.64 -9.53 10.09
CA PHE A 191 -13.41 -8.81 9.75
C PHE A 191 -12.38 -8.87 10.86
N SER A 192 -12.76 -8.52 12.09
CA SER A 192 -11.84 -8.49 13.23
C SER A 192 -11.37 -9.89 13.66
N ASN A 193 -12.20 -10.93 13.49
CA ASN A 193 -11.84 -12.29 13.89
C ASN A 193 -10.64 -12.82 13.12
N GLY A 194 -10.57 -12.65 11.79
CA GLY A 194 -9.43 -13.11 11.00
C GLY A 194 -8.10 -12.51 11.48
N PHE A 195 -8.10 -11.20 11.80
CA PHE A 195 -6.93 -10.49 12.33
C PHE A 195 -6.53 -11.01 13.72
N MET A 196 -7.47 -11.03 14.66
CA MET A 196 -7.19 -11.43 16.04
C MET A 196 -6.83 -12.92 16.15
N ALA A 197 -7.49 -13.79 15.39
CA ALA A 197 -7.15 -15.21 15.30
C ALA A 197 -5.71 -15.40 14.79
N THR A 198 -5.33 -14.68 13.73
CA THR A 198 -3.94 -14.72 13.24
C THR A 198 -2.95 -14.27 14.32
N ALA A 199 -3.25 -13.21 15.06
CA ALA A 199 -2.38 -12.72 16.14
C ALA A 199 -2.25 -13.73 17.30
N MET A 200 -3.34 -14.42 17.65
CA MET A 200 -3.39 -15.34 18.79
C MET A 200 -2.85 -16.74 18.47
N THR A 201 -3.12 -17.24 17.25
CA THR A 201 -2.91 -18.65 16.91
C THR A 201 -2.18 -18.86 15.58
N MET A 202 -1.80 -17.79 14.89
CA MET A 202 -1.16 -17.83 13.57
C MET A 202 -2.04 -18.44 12.48
N ASN A 203 -3.37 -18.44 12.64
CA ASN A 203 -4.30 -18.95 11.63
C ASN A 203 -5.61 -18.14 11.61
N PRO A 204 -5.97 -17.45 10.50
CA PRO A 204 -7.19 -16.66 10.41
C PRO A 204 -8.49 -17.49 10.42
N ASN A 205 -8.38 -18.82 10.25
CA ASN A 205 -9.54 -19.72 10.31
C ASN A 205 -10.01 -20.02 11.73
N ASP A 206 -9.18 -19.76 12.74
CA ASP A 206 -9.57 -20.06 14.12
C ASP A 206 -10.68 -19.11 14.56
N LYS A 207 -11.74 -19.69 15.16
CA LYS A 207 -12.93 -18.95 15.58
C LYS A 207 -12.96 -18.84 17.09
N TYR A 208 -12.83 -17.61 17.60
CA TYR A 208 -13.06 -17.33 19.02
C TYR A 208 -14.47 -16.78 19.27
N ASN A 209 -15.18 -16.38 18.21
CA ASN A 209 -16.58 -15.97 18.25
C ASN A 209 -17.42 -16.87 17.33
N SER A 210 -18.47 -17.50 17.88
CA SER A 210 -19.38 -18.37 17.13
C SER A 210 -20.24 -17.64 16.09
N SER A 211 -20.30 -16.31 16.16
CA SER A 211 -21.03 -15.46 15.21
C SER A 211 -20.17 -15.02 14.02
N ASP A 212 -18.92 -15.49 13.92
CA ASP A 212 -18.07 -15.22 12.74
C ASP A 212 -18.62 -15.96 11.51
N ILE A 213 -19.00 -15.19 10.50
CA ILE A 213 -19.57 -15.68 9.24
C ILE A 213 -18.53 -15.97 8.15
N THR A 214 -17.24 -15.71 8.39
CA THR A 214 -16.20 -15.97 7.38
C THR A 214 -16.15 -17.47 7.03
N PRO A 215 -16.18 -17.82 5.73
CA PRO A 215 -15.96 -19.20 5.30
C PRO A 215 -14.50 -19.62 5.52
N ALA A 216 -14.19 -20.88 5.19
CA ALA A 216 -12.82 -21.37 5.22
C ALA A 216 -11.91 -20.51 4.32
N TRP A 217 -10.89 -19.93 4.92
CA TRP A 217 -9.93 -19.05 4.28
C TRP A 217 -8.67 -19.84 3.93
N SER A 218 -8.60 -20.32 2.69
CA SER A 218 -7.41 -21.01 2.19
C SER A 218 -6.24 -20.03 2.09
N THR A 219 -5.01 -20.53 2.28
CA THR A 219 -3.80 -19.75 2.01
C THR A 219 -3.79 -19.27 0.56
N TRP A 220 -3.24 -18.10 0.28
CA TRP A 220 -3.29 -17.51 -1.06
C TRP A 220 -2.71 -18.42 -2.14
N VAL A 221 -1.57 -19.08 -1.88
CA VAL A 221 -0.98 -20.03 -2.85
C VAL A 221 -1.86 -21.23 -3.19
N SER A 222 -2.90 -21.49 -2.41
CA SER A 222 -3.93 -22.49 -2.72
C SER A 222 -5.00 -21.84 -3.60
N GLY A 223 -4.77 -21.85 -4.91
CA GLY A 223 -5.73 -21.39 -5.91
C GLY A 223 -5.94 -19.88 -5.97
N HIS A 224 -4.93 -19.09 -5.55
CA HIS A 224 -4.99 -17.62 -5.46
C HIS A 224 -6.21 -17.14 -4.66
N THR A 225 -6.49 -17.82 -3.54
CA THR A 225 -7.70 -17.55 -2.75
C THR A 225 -7.54 -16.28 -1.92
N GLU A 226 -8.55 -15.42 -1.96
CA GLU A 226 -8.69 -14.23 -1.13
C GLU A 226 -10.01 -14.24 -0.37
N MET A 227 -10.04 -13.60 0.80
CA MET A 227 -11.28 -13.33 1.53
C MET A 227 -11.80 -11.93 1.19
N MET A 228 -12.99 -11.85 0.61
CA MET A 228 -13.73 -10.61 0.39
C MET A 228 -14.51 -10.23 1.65
N PHE A 229 -14.38 -8.98 2.07
CA PHE A 229 -15.20 -8.36 3.11
C PHE A 229 -16.01 -7.20 2.51
N ASN A 230 -17.25 -7.50 2.10
CA ASN A 230 -18.14 -6.54 1.44
C ASN A 230 -19.53 -6.52 2.09
N GLU A 231 -20.42 -5.69 1.55
CA GLU A 231 -21.85 -5.71 1.78
C GLU A 231 -22.62 -5.90 0.46
N THR A 232 -23.89 -6.30 0.58
CA THR A 232 -24.83 -6.33 -0.55
C THR A 232 -25.43 -4.95 -0.79
N GLU A 233 -26.09 -4.74 -1.94
CA GLU A 233 -26.85 -3.50 -2.21
C GLU A 233 -27.91 -3.18 -1.14
N ALA A 234 -28.41 -4.19 -0.43
CA ALA A 234 -29.36 -4.04 0.66
C ALA A 234 -28.70 -3.76 2.03
N GLY A 235 -27.38 -3.62 2.08
CA GLY A 235 -26.60 -3.39 3.30
C GLY A 235 -26.40 -4.63 4.18
N ALA A 236 -26.75 -5.83 3.70
CA ALA A 236 -26.45 -7.07 4.41
C ALA A 236 -24.97 -7.45 4.24
N PRO A 237 -24.31 -8.02 5.28
CA PRO A 237 -22.91 -8.40 5.20
C PRO A 237 -22.70 -9.50 4.15
N ASN A 238 -21.65 -9.37 3.35
CA ASN A 238 -21.32 -10.29 2.27
C ASN A 238 -19.84 -10.65 2.33
N VAL A 239 -19.54 -11.74 3.03
CA VAL A 239 -18.18 -12.22 3.29
C VAL A 239 -17.98 -13.57 2.61
N TYR A 240 -17.07 -13.64 1.64
CA TYR A 240 -16.89 -14.83 0.81
C TYR A 240 -15.47 -14.94 0.27
N THR A 241 -15.06 -16.15 -0.15
CA THR A 241 -13.79 -16.33 -0.84
C THR A 241 -13.92 -16.13 -2.33
N TYR A 242 -12.91 -15.53 -2.97
CA TYR A 242 -12.77 -15.43 -4.41
C TYR A 242 -11.34 -15.73 -4.85
N THR A 243 -11.12 -15.81 -6.16
CA THR A 243 -9.80 -16.03 -6.75
C THR A 243 -9.26 -14.69 -7.23
N THR A 244 -8.01 -14.37 -6.90
CA THR A 244 -7.30 -13.19 -7.42
C THR A 244 -7.41 -13.13 -8.93
N ASP A 245 -7.72 -11.96 -9.48
CA ASP A 245 -7.77 -11.73 -10.92
C ASP A 245 -6.39 -11.91 -11.56
N ASP A 246 -6.30 -12.76 -12.58
CA ASP A 246 -5.07 -12.99 -13.34
C ASP A 246 -4.56 -11.70 -14.00
N ALA A 247 -5.45 -10.78 -14.40
CA ALA A 247 -5.06 -9.49 -14.96
C ALA A 247 -4.38 -8.59 -13.91
N LEU A 248 -4.83 -8.65 -12.64
CA LEU A 248 -4.14 -7.97 -11.55
C LEU A 248 -2.75 -8.57 -11.30
N LEU A 249 -2.62 -9.90 -11.34
CA LEU A 249 -1.33 -10.58 -11.20
C LEU A 249 -0.36 -10.23 -12.35
N GLU A 250 -0.86 -10.05 -13.57
CA GLU A 250 -0.08 -9.56 -14.70
C GLU A 250 0.43 -8.13 -14.45
N ARG A 251 -0.43 -7.23 -13.96
CA ARG A 251 -0.01 -5.86 -13.56
C ARG A 251 1.02 -5.88 -12.43
N CYS A 252 0.89 -6.78 -11.47
CA CYS A 252 1.88 -6.93 -10.40
C CYS A 252 3.23 -7.48 -10.90
N LEU A 253 3.25 -8.32 -11.94
CA LEU A 253 4.51 -8.71 -12.59
C LEU A 253 5.17 -7.53 -13.30
N TYR A 254 4.38 -6.67 -13.94
CA TYR A 254 4.88 -5.41 -14.50
C TYR A 254 5.51 -4.52 -13.41
N TRP A 255 4.83 -4.27 -12.29
CA TRP A 255 5.37 -3.47 -11.20
C TRP A 255 6.64 -4.08 -10.59
N LEU A 256 6.68 -5.40 -10.41
CA LEU A 256 7.88 -6.09 -9.92
C LEU A 256 9.08 -5.89 -10.87
N SER A 257 8.82 -5.91 -12.19
CA SER A 257 9.86 -5.67 -13.20
C SER A 257 10.44 -4.25 -13.14
N LEU A 258 9.69 -3.30 -12.60
CA LEU A 258 10.12 -1.91 -12.40
C LEU A 258 10.68 -1.62 -11.01
N SER A 259 10.69 -2.58 -10.09
CA SER A 259 11.06 -2.38 -8.67
C SER A 259 12.38 -1.63 -8.45
N ALA A 260 13.38 -1.83 -9.33
CA ALA A 260 14.66 -1.14 -9.25
C ALA A 260 14.57 0.38 -9.52
N TYR A 261 13.56 0.80 -10.27
CA TYR A 261 13.30 2.18 -10.69
C TYR A 261 12.18 2.83 -9.87
N THR A 262 11.39 2.03 -9.14
CA THR A 262 10.36 2.53 -8.20
C THR A 262 10.85 2.55 -6.75
N ALA A 263 12.12 2.18 -6.53
CA ALA A 263 12.77 2.08 -5.21
C ALA A 263 12.05 1.14 -4.22
N GLN A 264 11.30 0.17 -4.75
CA GLN A 264 10.63 -0.89 -3.99
C GLN A 264 11.55 -2.10 -3.84
#